data_AF-A0A6I1J6Z8-F1
#
_entry.id   AF-A0A6I1J6Z8-F1
#
_cell.length_a   1.000
_cell.length_b   1.000
_cell.length_c   1.000
_cell.angle_alpha   90.00
_cell.angle_beta   90.00
_cell.angle_gamma   90.00
#
_symmetry.space_group_name_H-M   'P 1'
#
loop_
_entity.id
_entity.type
_entity.pdbx_description
1 polymer ?
#
loop_
_entity_poly.entity_id
_entity_poly.type
_entity_poly.pdbx_seq_one_letter_code
_entity_poly.pdbx_strand_id
1 'polypeptide(L)'
;LEMVPNAAYWNPARRPKLERVVLVPMPEANSRTAALLSGQVDWIEAPATDSLQQLRARGMQITSNVYPHNWTWHFSRVEGSPWNDIRVRKAANLAVDRAGMVELLGGMMLPAKGMVPPSSPWFGKPTFEVRTDVPAALKLMAEAGYGPSRPVTVKAIISPSGSGQMQPLVMNELIQQNLGEIGIKVEFEVMDWNALIASWRAGARHASSRGAHSTNSSYFSQDPFTALIRHLDGSALPPTGTNWGFYVDADMNESLAKIRSSFDAGEQLAAIQRAHEKFVDDALFLFVAHDVAPRAMSPRVKGFVQAQNWYQDITPVSVG
;
A
#
# COMPACT_ATOMS: atom_id res chain seq x y z
N LEU A 1 -11.50 -20.93 6.82
CA LEU A 1 -10.41 -21.49 7.67
C LEU A 1 -10.91 -21.50 9.11
N GLU A 2 -10.66 -22.55 9.87
CA GLU A 2 -11.08 -22.67 11.28
C GLU A 2 -9.84 -22.90 12.15
N MET A 3 -9.81 -22.24 13.32
CA MET A 3 -8.73 -22.34 14.31
C MET A 3 -9.34 -22.60 15.69
N VAL A 4 -8.72 -23.49 16.46
CA VAL A 4 -9.11 -23.82 17.84
C VAL A 4 -7.92 -23.63 18.78
N PRO A 5 -8.15 -23.38 20.09
CA PRO A 5 -7.08 -23.23 21.06
C PRO A 5 -6.14 -24.43 21.13
N ASN A 6 -4.84 -24.17 21.19
CA ASN A 6 -3.87 -25.18 21.58
C ASN A 6 -3.88 -25.35 23.11
N ALA A 7 -4.53 -26.39 23.61
CA ALA A 7 -4.60 -26.69 25.04
C ALA A 7 -3.22 -26.92 25.68
N ALA A 8 -2.24 -27.39 24.90
CA ALA A 8 -0.86 -27.63 25.32
C ALA A 8 0.04 -26.40 25.15
N TYR A 9 -0.51 -25.20 24.88
CA TYR A 9 0.30 -23.99 24.77
C TYR A 9 1.07 -23.74 26.07
N TRP A 10 2.39 -23.60 25.94
CA TRP A 10 3.35 -23.63 27.05
C TRP A 10 3.17 -22.49 28.06
N ASN A 11 2.60 -21.35 27.63
CA ASN A 11 2.33 -20.20 28.49
C ASN A 11 0.83 -20.14 28.83
N PRO A 12 0.43 -20.55 30.06
CA PRO A 12 -0.97 -20.57 30.46
C PRO A 12 -1.64 -19.20 30.44
N ALA A 13 -0.89 -18.13 30.72
CA ALA A 13 -1.41 -16.75 30.73
C ALA A 13 -1.75 -16.22 29.32
N ARG A 14 -1.29 -16.92 28.29
CA ARG A 14 -1.48 -16.58 26.87
C ARG A 14 -2.37 -17.59 26.16
N ARG A 15 -3.19 -18.34 26.91
CA ARG A 15 -4.22 -19.20 26.32
C ARG A 15 -5.37 -18.32 25.79
N PRO A 16 -5.82 -18.52 24.53
CA PRO A 16 -6.93 -17.75 23.98
C PRO A 16 -8.20 -17.90 24.81
N LYS A 17 -8.99 -16.82 24.91
CA LYS A 17 -10.29 -16.87 25.59
C LYS A 17 -11.42 -17.42 24.71
N LEU A 18 -11.23 -17.39 23.38
CA LEU A 18 -12.17 -17.94 22.41
C LEU A 18 -12.00 -19.45 22.30
N GLU A 19 -13.10 -20.18 22.22
CA GLU A 19 -13.09 -21.63 21.93
C GLU A 19 -12.78 -21.93 20.46
N ARG A 20 -13.07 -20.98 19.57
CA ARG A 20 -12.92 -21.13 18.13
C ARG A 20 -12.86 -19.79 17.41
N VAL A 21 -12.10 -19.73 16.32
CA VAL A 21 -12.12 -18.64 15.33
C VAL A 21 -12.39 -19.21 13.95
N VAL A 22 -13.38 -18.66 13.25
CA VAL A 22 -13.71 -19.02 11.87
C VAL A 22 -13.44 -17.83 10.97
N LEU A 23 -12.53 -17.99 10.01
CA LEU A 23 -12.27 -17.00 8.96
C LEU A 23 -13.11 -17.34 7.73
N VAL A 24 -13.96 -16.40 7.34
CA VAL A 24 -14.83 -16.49 6.17
C VAL A 24 -14.32 -15.51 5.11
N PRO A 25 -13.70 -15.99 4.01
CA PRO A 25 -13.26 -15.12 2.93
C PRO A 25 -14.46 -14.45 2.26
N MET A 26 -14.49 -13.12 2.29
CA MET A 26 -15.51 -12.30 1.64
C MET A 26 -14.79 -11.11 0.97
N PRO A 27 -14.44 -11.21 -0.32
CA PRO A 27 -13.64 -10.20 -1.02
C PRO A 27 -14.28 -8.81 -1.05
N GLU A 28 -15.61 -8.76 -1.19
CA GLU A 28 -16.33 -7.51 -1.34
C GLU A 28 -16.64 -6.84 0.00
N ALA A 29 -16.30 -5.55 0.11
CA ALA A 29 -16.50 -4.78 1.34
C ALA A 29 -17.99 -4.68 1.72
N ASN A 30 -18.87 -4.52 0.75
CA ASN A 30 -20.32 -4.47 0.97
C ASN A 30 -20.86 -5.78 1.53
N SER A 31 -20.37 -6.93 1.02
CA SER A 31 -20.75 -8.25 1.54
C SER A 31 -20.27 -8.45 2.98
N ARG A 32 -19.04 -8.04 3.31
CA ARG A 32 -18.53 -8.06 4.69
C ARG A 32 -19.39 -7.20 5.62
N THR A 33 -19.65 -5.95 5.24
CA THR A 33 -20.48 -5.03 6.02
C THR A 33 -21.88 -5.60 6.27
N ALA A 34 -22.54 -6.15 5.24
CA ALA A 34 -23.86 -6.75 5.38
C ALA A 34 -23.84 -7.95 6.33
N ALA A 35 -22.82 -8.81 6.25
CA ALA A 35 -22.65 -9.95 7.15
C ALA A 35 -22.47 -9.53 8.61
N LEU A 36 -21.76 -8.41 8.87
CA LEU A 36 -21.65 -7.87 10.23
C LEU A 36 -22.98 -7.30 10.71
N LEU A 37 -23.68 -6.52 9.87
CA LEU A 37 -24.96 -5.91 10.21
C LEU A 37 -26.07 -6.95 10.47
N SER A 38 -26.03 -8.10 9.79
CA SER A 38 -26.96 -9.21 9.99
C SER A 38 -26.60 -10.10 11.18
N GLY A 39 -25.41 -9.93 11.77
CA GLY A 39 -24.89 -10.78 12.83
C GLY A 39 -24.36 -12.13 12.34
N GLN A 40 -24.17 -12.33 11.03
CA GLN A 40 -23.53 -13.52 10.47
C GLN A 40 -22.06 -13.63 10.88
N VAL A 41 -21.39 -12.50 11.08
CA VAL A 41 -20.01 -12.43 11.60
C VAL A 41 -19.92 -11.40 12.72
N ASP A 42 -18.96 -11.59 13.63
CA ASP A 42 -18.72 -10.67 14.75
C ASP A 42 -17.69 -9.58 14.42
N TRP A 43 -16.93 -9.75 13.34
CA TRP A 43 -15.77 -8.93 12.99
C TRP A 43 -15.61 -8.90 11.48
N ILE A 44 -15.31 -7.72 10.93
CA ILE A 44 -14.84 -7.55 9.56
C ILE A 44 -13.62 -6.64 9.47
N GLU A 45 -12.76 -6.92 8.49
CA GLU A 45 -11.70 -6.02 8.05
C GLU A 45 -12.18 -5.15 6.89
N ALA A 46 -11.64 -3.92 6.77
CA ALA A 46 -11.94 -2.99 5.69
C ALA A 46 -13.45 -2.86 5.41
N PRO A 47 -14.26 -2.38 6.38
CA PRO A 47 -15.69 -2.14 6.16
C PRO A 47 -15.92 -1.20 4.98
N ALA A 48 -17.06 -1.35 4.31
CA ALA A 48 -17.50 -0.41 3.29
C ALA A 48 -17.55 1.02 3.85
N THR A 49 -16.98 1.97 3.11
CA THR A 49 -16.69 3.33 3.60
C THR A 49 -17.98 4.14 3.79
N ASP A 50 -18.93 3.98 2.87
CA ASP A 50 -20.29 4.55 2.92
C ASP A 50 -21.11 4.07 4.13
N SER A 51 -20.79 2.90 4.66
CA SER A 51 -21.53 2.24 5.73
C SER A 51 -20.96 2.54 7.12
N LEU A 52 -19.84 3.28 7.23
CA LEU A 52 -19.21 3.60 8.51
C LEU A 52 -20.14 4.33 9.46
N GLN A 53 -20.96 5.27 8.97
CA GLN A 53 -21.94 5.98 9.80
C GLN A 53 -23.05 5.04 10.29
N GLN A 54 -23.56 4.18 9.42
CA GLN A 54 -24.57 3.18 9.77
C GLN A 54 -24.04 2.19 10.82
N LEU A 55 -22.81 1.70 10.66
CA LEU A 55 -22.15 0.82 11.61
C LEU A 55 -22.04 1.47 12.99
N ARG A 56 -21.60 2.73 13.06
CA ARG A 56 -21.55 3.49 14.33
C ARG A 56 -22.94 3.66 14.95
N ALA A 57 -23.95 4.00 14.15
CA ALA A 57 -25.33 4.16 14.61
C ALA A 57 -25.93 2.86 15.14
N ARG A 58 -25.46 1.70 14.64
CA ARG A 58 -25.82 0.36 15.14
C ARG A 58 -24.98 -0.10 16.34
N GLY A 59 -24.11 0.76 16.88
CA GLY A 59 -23.27 0.45 18.04
C GLY A 59 -22.07 -0.45 17.73
N MET A 60 -21.72 -0.63 16.46
CA MET A 60 -20.51 -1.38 16.09
C MET A 60 -19.27 -0.61 16.50
N GLN A 61 -18.27 -1.34 17.01
CA GLN A 61 -16.97 -0.79 17.35
C GLN A 61 -16.14 -0.64 16.09
N ILE A 62 -15.65 0.56 15.81
CA ILE A 62 -14.75 0.82 14.69
C ILE A 62 -13.37 1.17 15.24
N THR A 63 -12.37 0.38 14.89
CA THR A 63 -10.97 0.62 15.27
C THR A 63 -10.12 0.86 14.05
N SER A 64 -9.17 1.78 14.17
CA SER A 64 -8.11 1.98 13.19
C SER A 64 -6.84 2.41 13.92
N ASN A 65 -5.69 2.09 13.33
CA ASN A 65 -4.38 2.49 13.82
C ASN A 65 -3.43 2.43 12.63
N VAL A 66 -2.52 3.40 12.54
CA VAL A 66 -1.57 3.48 11.42
C VAL A 66 -0.79 2.18 11.33
N TYR A 67 -0.86 1.54 10.16
CA TYR A 67 -0.04 0.40 9.84
C TYR A 67 1.26 0.87 9.18
N PRO A 68 2.39 0.17 9.44
CA PRO A 68 3.63 0.34 8.68
C PRO A 68 3.43 -0.24 7.29
N HIS A 69 2.63 0.47 6.49
CA HIS A 69 2.14 0.00 5.22
C HIS A 69 1.85 1.15 4.27
N ASN A 70 2.27 0.99 3.04
CA ASN A 70 2.10 1.96 1.98
C ASN A 70 1.36 1.32 0.81
N TRP A 71 0.16 1.81 0.53
CA TRP A 71 -0.62 1.46 -0.65
C TRP A 71 -0.20 2.36 -1.81
N THR A 72 0.34 1.77 -2.87
CA THR A 72 1.14 2.51 -3.86
C THR A 72 1.17 1.81 -5.21
N TRP A 73 1.60 2.51 -6.26
CA TRP A 73 2.00 1.88 -7.51
C TRP A 73 3.53 1.81 -7.59
N HIS A 74 4.04 0.61 -7.84
CA HIS A 74 5.43 0.39 -8.19
C HIS A 74 5.58 0.59 -9.70
N PHE A 75 6.42 1.52 -10.12
CA PHE A 75 6.65 1.82 -11.52
C PHE A 75 7.72 0.91 -12.15
N SER A 76 7.46 0.49 -13.39
CA SER A 76 8.43 -0.22 -14.21
C SER A 76 9.47 0.73 -14.76
N ARG A 77 10.74 0.33 -14.65
CA ARG A 77 11.93 0.96 -15.24
C ARG A 77 12.44 0.21 -16.46
N VAL A 78 11.70 -0.79 -16.92
CA VAL A 78 12.01 -1.51 -18.17
C VAL A 78 11.97 -0.51 -19.33
N GLU A 79 12.83 -0.73 -20.32
CA GLU A 79 12.92 0.10 -21.53
C GLU A 79 11.54 0.29 -22.17
N GLY A 80 11.27 1.51 -22.65
CA GLY A 80 9.96 1.88 -23.23
C GLY A 80 8.87 2.26 -22.23
N SER A 81 9.05 1.98 -20.92
CA SER A 81 8.12 2.43 -19.89
C SER A 81 8.03 3.97 -19.85
N PRO A 82 6.83 4.59 -19.91
CA PRO A 82 6.66 6.04 -19.79
C PRO A 82 7.17 6.60 -18.45
N TRP A 83 7.19 5.76 -17.41
CA TRP A 83 7.69 6.12 -16.10
C TRP A 83 9.19 6.40 -16.11
N ASN A 84 9.94 6.00 -17.14
CA ASN A 84 11.37 6.26 -17.22
C ASN A 84 11.72 7.74 -17.11
N ASP A 85 10.86 8.62 -17.62
CA ASP A 85 10.97 10.07 -17.44
C ASP A 85 10.56 10.48 -16.01
N ILE A 86 11.47 11.13 -15.29
CA ILE A 86 11.21 11.62 -13.92
C ILE A 86 10.09 12.65 -13.87
N ARG A 87 9.92 13.45 -14.92
CA ARG A 87 8.85 14.46 -14.98
C ARG A 87 7.49 13.81 -15.00
N VAL A 88 7.34 12.67 -15.70
CA VAL A 88 6.08 11.89 -15.72
C VAL A 88 5.77 11.31 -14.34
N ARG A 89 6.78 10.79 -13.62
CA ARG A 89 6.57 10.26 -12.26
C ARG A 89 6.20 11.35 -11.24
N LYS A 90 6.86 12.51 -11.33
CA LYS A 90 6.55 13.68 -10.50
C LYS A 90 5.17 14.23 -10.83
N ALA A 91 4.83 14.37 -12.11
CA ALA A 91 3.50 14.79 -12.55
C ALA A 91 2.41 13.85 -12.02
N ALA A 92 2.60 12.54 -12.13
CA ALA A 92 1.64 11.57 -11.60
C ALA A 92 1.45 11.71 -10.08
N ASN A 93 2.52 11.90 -9.32
CA ASN A 93 2.40 12.13 -7.87
C ASN A 93 1.71 13.45 -7.53
N LEU A 94 1.89 14.49 -8.35
CA LEU A 94 1.21 15.78 -8.21
C LEU A 94 -0.27 15.76 -8.64
N ALA A 95 -0.66 14.82 -9.50
CA ALA A 95 -2.04 14.71 -9.96
C ALA A 95 -2.97 13.99 -8.97
N VAL A 96 -2.44 13.10 -8.11
CA VAL A 96 -3.29 12.31 -7.21
C VAL A 96 -3.92 13.20 -6.14
N ASP A 97 -5.25 13.38 -6.21
CA ASP A 97 -6.06 13.99 -5.17
C ASP A 97 -6.17 13.08 -3.92
N ARG A 98 -5.19 13.22 -3.03
CA ARG A 98 -5.15 12.50 -1.76
C ARG A 98 -6.17 13.03 -0.75
N ALA A 99 -6.63 14.27 -0.88
CA ALA A 99 -7.64 14.84 0.01
C ALA A 99 -9.02 14.24 -0.33
N GLY A 100 -9.40 14.23 -1.60
CA GLY A 100 -10.60 13.53 -2.08
C GLY A 100 -10.54 12.03 -1.78
N MET A 101 -9.36 11.40 -1.87
CA MET A 101 -9.19 9.99 -1.45
C MET A 101 -9.47 9.76 0.04
N VAL A 102 -9.07 10.68 0.93
CA VAL A 102 -9.38 10.61 2.37
C VAL A 102 -10.89 10.68 2.59
N GLU A 103 -11.57 11.59 1.91
CA GLU A 103 -13.03 11.74 1.99
C GLU A 103 -13.75 10.49 1.46
N LEU A 104 -13.33 9.98 0.30
CA LEU A 104 -13.83 8.76 -0.32
C LEU A 104 -13.72 7.54 0.62
N LEU A 105 -12.64 7.47 1.40
CA LEU A 105 -12.41 6.40 2.36
C LEU A 105 -12.95 6.71 3.77
N GLY A 106 -13.76 7.75 3.93
CA GLY A 106 -14.39 8.10 5.21
C GLY A 106 -13.38 8.42 6.33
N GLY A 107 -12.23 8.98 5.96
CA GLY A 107 -11.13 9.28 6.87
C GLY A 107 -10.24 8.07 7.22
N MET A 108 -10.47 6.89 6.62
CA MET A 108 -9.77 5.65 6.95
C MET A 108 -8.48 5.45 6.13
N MET A 109 -7.67 6.49 6.03
CA MET A 109 -6.32 6.44 5.49
C MET A 109 -5.50 7.64 5.96
N LEU A 110 -4.18 7.54 5.87
CA LEU A 110 -3.31 8.72 5.92
C LEU A 110 -2.76 9.02 4.51
N PRO A 111 -2.82 10.27 4.02
CA PRO A 111 -2.17 10.66 2.76
C PRO A 111 -0.67 10.32 2.77
N ALA A 112 -0.22 9.54 1.79
CA ALA A 112 1.20 9.20 1.68
C ALA A 112 2.00 10.37 1.10
N LYS A 113 3.13 10.68 1.76
CA LYS A 113 4.14 11.63 1.27
C LYS A 113 5.47 10.96 0.87
N GLY A 114 5.51 9.63 0.94
CA GLY A 114 6.68 8.80 0.71
C GLY A 114 6.36 7.34 1.04
N MET A 115 7.39 6.50 1.14
CA MET A 115 7.22 5.10 1.53
C MET A 115 6.89 4.94 3.02
N VAL A 116 7.38 5.85 3.85
CA VAL A 116 7.01 5.98 5.26
C VAL A 116 6.33 7.34 5.51
N PRO A 117 5.52 7.47 6.58
CA PRO A 117 4.90 8.75 6.91
C PRO A 117 5.94 9.77 7.40
N PRO A 118 5.67 11.09 7.29
CA PRO A 118 6.57 12.15 7.80
C PRO A 118 6.92 12.07 9.29
N SER A 119 6.10 11.40 10.10
CA SER A 119 6.35 11.15 11.51
C SER A 119 7.41 10.06 11.75
N SER A 120 7.77 9.27 10.74
CA SER A 120 8.80 8.24 10.85
C SER A 120 10.19 8.88 10.91
N PRO A 121 11.09 8.40 11.79
CA PRO A 121 12.48 8.86 11.81
C PRO A 121 13.21 8.58 10.48
N TRP A 122 12.71 7.63 9.67
CA TRP A 122 13.27 7.28 8.37
C TRP A 122 12.94 8.27 7.26
N PHE A 123 12.01 9.21 7.47
CA PHE A 123 11.49 10.05 6.40
C PHE A 123 12.56 10.95 5.74
N GLY A 124 13.52 11.44 6.52
CA GLY A 124 14.53 12.38 6.04
C GLY A 124 13.96 13.75 5.67
N LYS A 125 14.63 14.44 4.74
CA LYS A 125 14.30 15.79 4.25
C LYS A 125 14.28 15.82 2.71
N PRO A 126 13.33 15.12 2.06
CA PRO A 126 13.23 15.14 0.61
C PRO A 126 12.96 16.55 0.10
N THR A 127 13.48 16.86 -1.08
CA THR A 127 13.30 18.15 -1.76
C THR A 127 12.05 18.18 -2.65
N PHE A 128 11.61 17.02 -3.14
CA PHE A 128 10.34 16.88 -3.83
C PHE A 128 9.20 16.71 -2.83
N GLU A 129 8.27 17.67 -2.86
CA GLU A 129 7.07 17.59 -2.05
C GLU A 129 5.97 16.80 -2.77
N VAL A 130 5.64 15.64 -2.23
CA VAL A 130 4.46 14.88 -2.64
C VAL A 130 3.21 15.56 -2.11
N ARG A 131 2.45 16.19 -3.01
CA ARG A 131 1.20 16.92 -2.76
C ARG A 131 0.29 16.86 -3.99
N THR A 132 -0.93 17.39 -3.90
CA THR A 132 -1.79 17.61 -5.08
C THR A 132 -1.51 18.98 -5.67
N ASP A 133 -1.16 19.06 -6.96
CA ASP A 133 -0.86 20.28 -7.72
C ASP A 133 -1.01 20.01 -9.24
N VAL A 134 -2.27 19.95 -9.71
CA VAL A 134 -2.61 19.62 -11.10
C VAL A 134 -1.97 20.59 -12.11
N PRO A 135 -1.92 21.92 -11.89
CA PRO A 135 -1.23 22.84 -12.80
C PRO A 135 0.27 22.54 -12.93
N ALA A 136 0.96 22.25 -11.82
CA ALA A 136 2.37 21.85 -11.88
C ALA A 136 2.56 20.49 -12.58
N ALA A 137 1.64 19.54 -12.38
CA ALA A 137 1.65 18.26 -13.07
C ALA A 137 1.51 18.42 -14.60
N LEU A 138 0.56 19.24 -15.07
CA LEU A 138 0.40 19.56 -16.50
C LEU A 138 1.66 20.19 -17.10
N LYS A 139 2.30 21.11 -16.37
CA LYS A 139 3.57 21.72 -16.79
C LYS A 139 4.66 20.68 -17.00
N LEU A 140 4.83 19.76 -16.06
CA LEU A 140 5.81 18.67 -16.16
C LEU A 140 5.51 17.73 -17.34
N MET A 141 4.23 17.43 -17.61
CA MET A 141 3.84 16.62 -18.76
C MET A 141 4.15 17.32 -20.09
N ALA A 142 3.91 18.62 -20.19
CA ALA A 142 4.27 19.42 -21.36
C ALA A 142 5.80 19.49 -21.57
N GLU A 143 6.57 19.71 -20.50
CA GLU A 143 8.04 19.68 -20.54
C GLU A 143 8.59 18.30 -20.95
N ALA A 144 7.89 17.22 -20.57
CA ALA A 144 8.19 15.86 -21.01
C ALA A 144 7.82 15.59 -22.49
N GLY A 145 7.18 16.56 -23.16
CA GLY A 145 6.79 16.49 -24.56
C GLY A 145 5.50 15.70 -24.79
N TYR A 146 4.67 15.53 -23.75
CA TYR A 146 3.37 14.89 -23.85
C TYR A 146 2.25 15.92 -23.96
N GLY A 147 1.20 15.55 -24.67
CA GLY A 147 0.05 16.41 -24.95
C GLY A 147 -0.89 15.72 -25.93
N PRO A 148 -1.90 16.42 -26.47
CA PRO A 148 -2.88 15.82 -27.38
C PRO A 148 -2.27 15.15 -28.63
N SER A 149 -1.14 15.68 -29.13
CA SER A 149 -0.40 15.12 -30.27
C SER A 149 0.51 13.94 -29.90
N ARG A 150 0.80 13.73 -28.62
CA ARG A 150 1.65 12.65 -28.11
C ARG A 150 1.05 12.11 -26.80
N PRO A 151 -0.01 11.28 -26.88
CA PRO A 151 -0.69 10.76 -25.71
C PRO A 151 0.20 9.80 -24.92
N VAL A 152 -0.01 9.72 -23.60
CA VAL A 152 0.62 8.72 -22.73
C VAL A 152 -0.43 7.68 -22.37
N THR A 153 -0.12 6.40 -22.59
CA THR A 153 -0.91 5.29 -22.06
C THR A 153 -0.04 4.44 -21.15
N VAL A 154 -0.52 4.17 -19.95
CA VAL A 154 0.12 3.28 -18.98
C VAL A 154 -0.81 2.11 -18.67
N LYS A 155 -0.24 0.92 -18.48
CA LYS A 155 -0.99 -0.27 -18.08
C LYS A 155 -0.61 -0.59 -16.65
N ALA A 156 -1.59 -0.70 -15.76
CA ALA A 156 -1.38 -0.94 -14.34
C ALA A 156 -2.02 -2.27 -13.92
N ILE A 157 -1.24 -3.17 -13.34
CA ILE A 157 -1.77 -4.39 -12.72
C ILE A 157 -2.41 -4.00 -11.39
N ILE A 158 -3.66 -4.38 -11.20
CA ILE A 158 -4.41 -4.17 -9.95
C ILE A 158 -5.09 -5.46 -9.52
N SER A 159 -5.55 -5.52 -8.27
CA SER A 159 -6.38 -6.61 -7.76
C SER A 159 -7.66 -6.07 -7.14
N PRO A 160 -8.81 -6.75 -7.29
CA PRO A 160 -10.08 -6.29 -6.72
C PRO A 160 -10.11 -6.41 -5.18
N SER A 161 -9.26 -7.27 -4.63
CA SER A 161 -9.10 -7.48 -3.19
C SER A 161 -7.71 -8.07 -2.92
N GLY A 162 -7.29 -8.10 -1.66
CA GLY A 162 -6.00 -8.65 -1.28
C GLY A 162 -5.58 -8.17 0.10
N SER A 163 -4.51 -8.77 0.62
CA SER A 163 -4.01 -8.42 1.95
C SER A 163 -3.56 -6.95 1.99
N GLY A 164 -4.19 -6.15 2.86
CA GLY A 164 -3.94 -4.70 3.00
C GLY A 164 -4.24 -3.88 1.74
N GLN A 165 -5.07 -4.38 0.81
CA GLN A 165 -5.40 -3.65 -0.41
C GLN A 165 -6.42 -2.51 -0.21
N MET A 166 -6.87 -2.29 1.04
CA MET A 166 -7.86 -1.27 1.38
C MET A 166 -9.15 -1.44 0.53
N GLN A 167 -9.51 -0.44 -0.28
CA GLN A 167 -10.64 -0.47 -1.23
C GLN A 167 -10.10 -0.28 -2.66
N PRO A 168 -9.40 -1.27 -3.23
CA PRO A 168 -8.46 -1.04 -4.32
C PRO A 168 -9.14 -0.62 -5.64
N LEU A 169 -10.35 -1.10 -5.93
CA LEU A 169 -11.05 -0.76 -7.17
C LEU A 169 -11.40 0.74 -7.22
N VAL A 170 -12.16 1.23 -6.24
CA VAL A 170 -12.58 2.63 -6.17
C VAL A 170 -11.40 3.60 -6.02
N MET A 171 -10.35 3.19 -5.28
CA MET A 171 -9.12 3.97 -5.17
C MET A 171 -8.38 4.09 -6.51
N ASN A 172 -8.26 2.99 -7.25
CA ASN A 172 -7.62 3.02 -8.57
C ASN A 172 -8.47 3.76 -9.60
N GLU A 173 -9.81 3.68 -9.55
CA GLU A 173 -10.71 4.47 -10.41
C GLU A 173 -10.50 5.98 -10.22
N LEU A 174 -10.42 6.47 -8.98
CA LEU A 174 -10.10 7.87 -8.70
C LEU A 174 -8.70 8.24 -9.22
N ILE A 175 -7.69 7.38 -9.06
CA ILE A 175 -6.36 7.61 -9.63
C ILE A 175 -6.40 7.67 -11.16
N GLN A 176 -7.17 6.80 -11.82
CA GLN A 176 -7.33 6.83 -13.28
C GLN A 176 -7.96 8.14 -13.75
N GLN A 177 -8.97 8.66 -13.04
CA GLN A 177 -9.56 9.97 -13.33
C GLN A 177 -8.52 11.08 -13.19
N ASN A 178 -7.84 11.15 -12.04
CA ASN A 178 -6.82 12.16 -11.74
C ASN A 178 -5.66 12.16 -12.74
N LEU A 179 -5.16 10.98 -13.12
CA LEU A 179 -4.10 10.84 -14.11
C LEU A 179 -4.59 11.20 -15.53
N GLY A 180 -5.88 10.96 -15.82
CA GLY A 180 -6.53 11.40 -17.05
C GLY A 180 -6.54 12.92 -17.22
N GLU A 181 -6.73 13.68 -16.14
CA GLU A 181 -6.70 15.15 -16.16
C GLU A 181 -5.36 15.73 -16.64
N ILE A 182 -4.26 15.00 -16.43
CA ILE A 182 -2.92 15.38 -16.88
C ILE A 182 -2.49 14.68 -18.17
N GLY A 183 -3.42 13.99 -18.86
CA GLY A 183 -3.18 13.34 -20.14
C GLY A 183 -2.52 11.95 -20.07
N ILE A 184 -2.51 11.32 -18.89
CA ILE A 184 -2.07 9.92 -18.73
C ILE A 184 -3.30 9.02 -18.75
N LYS A 185 -3.50 8.30 -19.87
CA LYS A 185 -4.53 7.26 -19.96
C LYS A 185 -4.07 6.01 -19.21
N VAL A 186 -4.83 5.56 -18.22
CA VAL A 186 -4.55 4.32 -17.48
C VAL A 186 -5.43 3.20 -18.01
N GLU A 187 -4.82 2.06 -18.33
CA GLU A 187 -5.50 0.81 -18.64
C GLU A 187 -5.24 -0.20 -17.51
N PHE A 188 -6.29 -0.77 -16.94
CA PHE A 188 -6.15 -1.73 -15.84
C PHE A 188 -6.03 -3.16 -16.35
N GLU A 189 -5.05 -3.86 -15.80
CA GLU A 189 -4.88 -5.30 -15.91
C GLU A 189 -5.28 -5.92 -14.57
N VAL A 190 -6.53 -6.37 -14.47
CA VAL A 190 -7.08 -6.88 -13.21
C VAL A 190 -6.69 -8.35 -13.05
N MET A 191 -6.00 -8.65 -11.94
CA MET A 191 -5.60 -10.01 -11.56
C MET A 191 -6.17 -10.38 -10.20
N ASP A 192 -6.40 -11.67 -9.95
CA ASP A 192 -6.61 -12.13 -8.58
C ASP A 192 -5.34 -11.88 -7.74
N TRP A 193 -5.50 -11.79 -6.42
CA TRP A 193 -4.40 -11.41 -5.52
C TRP A 193 -3.18 -12.33 -5.64
N ASN A 194 -3.38 -13.64 -5.77
CA ASN A 194 -2.28 -14.58 -5.82
C ASN A 194 -1.54 -14.49 -7.16
N ALA A 195 -2.27 -14.32 -8.27
CA ALA A 195 -1.68 -14.06 -9.58
C ALA A 195 -0.90 -12.74 -9.62
N LEU A 196 -1.43 -11.67 -9.00
CA LEU A 196 -0.71 -10.40 -8.86
C LEU A 196 0.60 -10.59 -8.11
N ILE A 197 0.58 -11.26 -6.95
CA ILE A 197 1.79 -11.53 -6.16
C ILE A 197 2.79 -12.39 -6.93
N ALA A 198 2.34 -13.41 -7.66
CA ALA A 198 3.21 -14.21 -8.52
C ALA A 198 3.86 -13.36 -9.61
N SER A 199 3.08 -12.49 -10.27
CA SER A 199 3.57 -11.56 -11.28
C SER A 199 4.56 -10.53 -10.71
N TRP A 200 4.27 -10.02 -9.51
CA TRP A 200 5.15 -9.11 -8.78
C TRP A 200 6.53 -9.74 -8.48
N ARG A 201 6.56 -11.01 -8.05
CA ARG A 201 7.81 -11.74 -7.82
C ARG A 201 8.57 -12.05 -9.11
N ALA A 202 7.86 -12.29 -10.21
CA ALA A 202 8.47 -12.59 -11.50
C ALA A 202 9.08 -11.34 -12.19
N GLY A 203 8.58 -10.14 -11.85
CA GLY A 203 9.10 -8.87 -12.36
C GLY A 203 8.41 -8.36 -13.61
N ALA A 204 8.56 -7.06 -13.90
CA ALA A 204 7.93 -6.39 -15.03
C ALA A 204 8.33 -6.94 -16.43
N ARG A 205 9.50 -7.57 -16.57
CA ARG A 205 9.96 -8.21 -17.83
C ARG A 205 9.30 -9.56 -18.10
N HIS A 206 8.70 -10.19 -17.09
CA HIS A 206 8.12 -11.51 -17.24
C HIS A 206 6.78 -11.45 -17.98
N ALA A 207 6.43 -12.49 -18.74
CA ALA A 207 5.19 -12.52 -19.53
C ALA A 207 3.92 -12.33 -18.68
N SER A 208 3.95 -12.74 -17.41
CA SER A 208 2.85 -12.53 -16.46
C SER A 208 2.56 -11.05 -16.17
N SER A 209 3.49 -10.13 -16.46
CA SER A 209 3.24 -8.70 -16.32
C SER A 209 2.31 -8.17 -17.41
N ARG A 210 2.09 -8.93 -18.50
CA ARG A 210 1.25 -8.54 -19.65
C ARG A 210 1.63 -7.18 -20.24
N GLY A 211 2.92 -6.84 -20.17
CA GLY A 211 3.46 -5.55 -20.63
C GLY A 211 3.04 -4.37 -19.75
N ALA A 212 2.73 -4.62 -18.47
CA ALA A 212 2.35 -3.56 -17.55
C ALA A 212 3.51 -2.61 -17.24
N HIS A 213 3.17 -1.33 -17.15
CA HIS A 213 4.05 -0.25 -16.77
C HIS A 213 4.07 -0.05 -15.25
N SER A 214 3.04 -0.51 -14.53
CA SER A 214 2.96 -0.43 -13.08
C SER A 214 2.31 -1.66 -12.47
N THR A 215 2.59 -1.93 -11.20
CA THR A 215 1.78 -2.82 -10.36
C THR A 215 1.35 -2.08 -9.11
N ASN A 216 0.06 -2.13 -8.80
CA ASN A 216 -0.48 -1.66 -7.54
C ASN A 216 -0.42 -2.80 -6.53
N SER A 217 0.46 -2.65 -5.54
CA SER A 217 0.49 -3.52 -4.39
C SER A 217 0.72 -2.70 -3.16
N SER A 218 0.14 -3.17 -2.09
CA SER A 218 0.35 -2.62 -0.78
C SER A 218 1.66 -3.21 -0.23
N TYR A 219 2.56 -2.36 0.27
CA TYR A 219 3.89 -2.77 0.72
C TYR A 219 4.13 -2.47 2.19
N PHE A 220 4.56 -3.51 2.88
CA PHE A 220 4.94 -3.47 4.27
C PHE A 220 6.22 -2.67 4.48
N SER A 221 6.26 -1.83 5.52
CA SER A 221 7.37 -0.94 5.83
C SER A 221 7.82 -1.03 7.30
N GLN A 222 7.83 -2.24 7.88
CA GLN A 222 8.27 -2.45 9.28
C GLN A 222 9.76 -2.43 9.49
N ASP A 223 10.52 -2.75 8.45
CA ASP A 223 11.96 -2.84 8.49
C ASP A 223 12.53 -2.27 7.17
N PRO A 224 13.82 -1.88 7.15
CA PRO A 224 14.42 -1.30 5.94
C PRO A 224 14.41 -2.25 4.73
N PHE A 225 14.40 -3.58 4.95
CA PHE A 225 14.34 -4.53 3.85
C PHE A 225 12.98 -4.52 3.17
N THR A 226 11.90 -4.57 3.96
CA THR A 226 10.53 -4.57 3.42
C THR A 226 10.12 -3.21 2.88
N ALA A 227 10.56 -2.11 3.51
CA ALA A 227 10.26 -0.75 3.09
C ALA A 227 11.03 -0.30 1.84
N LEU A 228 12.33 -0.58 1.76
CA LEU A 228 13.22 0.03 0.76
C LEU A 228 13.98 -1.02 -0.06
N ILE A 229 14.79 -1.84 0.60
CA ILE A 229 15.84 -2.64 -0.07
C ILE A 229 15.26 -3.59 -1.11
N ARG A 230 14.25 -4.40 -0.76
CA ARG A 230 13.70 -5.42 -1.66
C ARG A 230 13.04 -4.85 -2.91
N HIS A 231 12.77 -3.54 -2.92
CA HIS A 231 12.10 -2.84 -3.99
C HIS A 231 13.07 -2.06 -4.90
N LEU A 232 14.23 -1.66 -4.39
CA LEU A 232 15.11 -0.69 -5.05
C LEU A 232 16.57 -1.13 -5.21
N ASP A 233 16.98 -2.19 -4.52
CA ASP A 233 18.36 -2.69 -4.64
C ASP A 233 18.56 -3.40 -5.99
N GLY A 234 19.63 -3.05 -6.71
CA GLY A 234 20.00 -3.69 -7.97
C GLY A 234 20.41 -5.16 -7.84
N SER A 235 20.73 -5.65 -6.63
CA SER A 235 20.93 -7.08 -6.33
C SER A 235 19.63 -7.84 -6.10
N ALA A 236 18.51 -7.13 -5.86
CA ALA A 236 17.19 -7.71 -5.62
C ALA A 236 16.33 -7.80 -6.90
N LEU A 237 16.95 -7.84 -8.07
CA LEU A 237 16.24 -8.00 -9.34
C LEU A 237 15.60 -9.40 -9.45
N PRO A 238 14.39 -9.51 -10.03
CA PRO A 238 13.80 -10.80 -10.37
C PRO A 238 14.71 -11.60 -11.34
N PRO A 239 14.74 -12.95 -11.24
CA PRO A 239 13.89 -13.80 -10.39
C PRO A 239 14.41 -14.01 -8.96
N THR A 240 15.59 -13.49 -8.61
CA THR A 240 16.22 -13.72 -7.29
C THR A 240 15.72 -12.77 -6.20
N GLY A 241 15.07 -11.67 -6.58
CA GLY A 241 14.45 -10.72 -5.66
C GLY A 241 13.15 -10.11 -6.21
N THR A 242 12.69 -9.02 -5.58
CA THR A 242 11.36 -8.43 -5.82
C THR A 242 11.40 -6.96 -6.24
N ASN A 243 12.53 -6.49 -6.75
CA ASN A 243 12.66 -5.19 -7.42
C ASN A 243 11.94 -5.28 -8.77
N TRP A 244 10.60 -5.32 -8.70
CA TRP A 244 9.71 -5.61 -9.80
C TRP A 244 9.93 -4.68 -10.99
N GLY A 245 10.21 -3.40 -10.72
CA GLY A 245 10.42 -2.39 -11.73
C GLY A 245 11.78 -2.45 -12.42
N PHE A 246 12.74 -3.25 -11.94
CA PHE A 246 14.12 -3.25 -12.44
C PHE A 246 14.82 -1.89 -12.27
N TYR A 247 14.56 -1.18 -11.17
CA TYR A 247 15.30 0.05 -10.84
C TYR A 247 16.74 -0.30 -10.44
N VAL A 248 17.72 0.44 -10.96
CA VAL A 248 19.13 0.31 -10.59
C VAL A 248 19.74 1.71 -10.58
N ASP A 249 20.37 2.06 -9.46
CA ASP A 249 21.04 3.34 -9.26
C ASP A 249 22.19 3.16 -8.26
N ALA A 250 23.35 3.75 -8.54
CA ALA A 250 24.56 3.56 -7.76
C ALA A 250 24.46 4.19 -6.36
N ASP A 251 23.94 5.41 -6.25
CA ASP A 251 23.81 6.14 -4.99
C ASP A 251 22.77 5.48 -4.07
N MET A 252 21.68 4.98 -4.67
CA MET A 252 20.71 4.16 -3.96
C MET A 252 21.37 2.89 -3.44
N ASN A 253 22.07 2.13 -4.29
CA ASN A 253 22.72 0.88 -3.89
C ASN A 253 23.75 1.09 -2.78
N GLU A 254 24.54 2.17 -2.83
CA GLU A 254 25.48 2.51 -1.76
C GLU A 254 24.76 2.72 -0.43
N SER A 255 23.68 3.51 -0.44
CA SER A 255 22.87 3.76 0.76
C SER A 255 22.29 2.45 1.31
N LEU A 256 21.71 1.61 0.46
CA LEU A 256 21.13 0.33 0.85
C LEU A 256 22.18 -0.67 1.37
N ALA A 257 23.39 -0.67 0.79
CA ALA A 257 24.50 -1.48 1.28
C ALA A 257 24.92 -1.04 2.69
N LYS A 258 25.04 0.27 2.94
CA LYS A 258 25.35 0.81 4.27
C LYS A 258 24.26 0.47 5.30
N ILE A 259 22.99 0.49 4.92
CA ILE A 259 21.88 0.06 5.80
C ILE A 259 22.10 -1.38 6.29
N ARG A 260 22.49 -2.29 5.38
CA ARG A 260 22.70 -3.71 5.70
C ARG A 260 23.93 -3.97 6.57
N SER A 261 25.01 -3.22 6.35
CA SER A 261 26.31 -3.50 6.96
C SER A 261 26.62 -2.66 8.20
N SER A 262 25.86 -1.59 8.48
CA SER A 262 26.11 -0.72 9.62
C SER A 262 25.62 -1.35 10.93
N PHE A 263 26.50 -1.37 11.94
CA PHE A 263 26.17 -1.73 13.32
C PHE A 263 25.97 -0.50 14.22
N ASP A 264 26.33 0.69 13.76
CA ASP A 264 26.00 1.95 14.43
C ASP A 264 24.60 2.41 14.01
N ALA A 265 23.75 2.67 15.00
CA ALA A 265 22.35 3.03 14.78
C ALA A 265 22.18 4.41 14.15
N GLY A 266 23.07 5.36 14.44
CA GLY A 266 23.05 6.71 13.86
C GLY A 266 23.46 6.69 12.39
N GLU A 267 24.53 5.98 12.06
CA GLU A 267 24.98 5.77 10.68
C GLU A 267 23.94 5.00 9.85
N GLN A 268 23.31 3.97 10.44
CA GLN A 268 22.26 3.23 9.77
C GLN A 268 21.04 4.11 9.51
N LEU A 269 20.60 4.89 10.50
CA LEU A 269 19.49 5.82 10.34
C LEU A 269 19.77 6.86 9.24
N ALA A 270 20.96 7.44 9.22
CA ALA A 270 21.35 8.40 8.18
C ALA A 270 21.38 7.76 6.77
N ALA A 271 21.76 6.49 6.66
CA ALA A 271 21.69 5.76 5.39
C ALA A 271 20.22 5.48 4.98
N ILE A 272 19.34 5.14 5.92
CA ILE A 272 17.90 4.96 5.67
C ILE A 272 17.28 6.27 5.19
N GLN A 273 17.58 7.39 5.86
CA GLN A 273 17.06 8.71 5.49
C GLN A 273 17.51 9.11 4.09
N ARG A 274 18.79 8.97 3.75
CA ARG A 274 19.29 9.24 2.38
C ARG A 274 18.61 8.38 1.32
N ALA A 275 18.44 7.08 1.59
CA ALA A 275 17.74 6.18 0.67
C ALA A 275 16.26 6.62 0.50
N HIS A 276 15.57 6.98 1.58
CA HIS A 276 14.17 7.43 1.50
C HIS A 276 14.02 8.82 0.85
N GLU A 277 14.92 9.75 1.11
CA GLU A 277 14.97 11.06 0.44
C GLU A 277 15.06 10.88 -1.07
N LYS A 278 16.00 10.06 -1.55
CA LYS A 278 16.12 9.74 -2.97
C LYS A 278 14.89 8.99 -3.51
N PHE A 279 14.31 8.08 -2.72
CA PHE A 279 13.06 7.40 -3.08
C PHE A 279 11.98 8.43 -3.45
N VAL A 280 11.79 9.44 -2.59
CA VAL A 280 10.79 10.49 -2.78
C VAL A 280 11.20 11.46 -3.88
N ASP A 281 12.44 11.93 -3.90
CA ASP A 281 12.96 12.92 -4.84
C ASP A 281 12.95 12.43 -6.29
N ASP A 282 13.20 11.14 -6.50
CA ASP A 282 13.11 10.50 -7.80
C ASP A 282 11.69 10.02 -8.13
N ALA A 283 10.72 10.23 -7.23
CA ALA A 283 9.33 9.80 -7.35
C ALA A 283 9.23 8.35 -7.81
N LEU A 284 9.97 7.44 -7.17
CA LEU A 284 10.15 6.08 -7.69
C LEU A 284 8.84 5.29 -7.74
N PHE A 285 7.87 5.66 -6.90
CA PHE A 285 6.54 5.06 -6.82
C PHE A 285 5.46 6.15 -6.90
N LEU A 286 4.21 5.73 -7.15
CA LEU A 286 3.03 6.58 -6.93
C LEU A 286 2.61 6.46 -5.47
N PHE A 287 2.90 7.44 -4.63
CA PHE A 287 2.49 7.41 -3.22
C PHE A 287 1.02 7.81 -3.11
N VAL A 288 0.20 7.00 -2.45
CA VAL A 288 -1.24 7.27 -2.36
C VAL A 288 -1.67 7.32 -0.90
N ALA A 289 -1.56 6.19 -0.18
CA ALA A 289 -2.10 6.07 1.16
C ALA A 289 -1.19 5.23 2.07
N HIS A 290 -1.10 5.62 3.34
CA HIS A 290 -0.77 4.68 4.40
C HIS A 290 -2.07 4.10 4.98
N ASP A 291 -2.11 2.78 5.08
CA ASP A 291 -3.27 2.06 5.61
C ASP A 291 -3.38 2.27 7.13
N VAL A 292 -4.62 2.39 7.61
CA VAL A 292 -4.96 2.42 9.05
C VAL A 292 -5.71 1.16 9.49
N ALA A 293 -5.82 0.18 8.59
CA ALA A 293 -6.47 -1.11 8.71
C ALA A 293 -7.77 -1.05 9.52
N PRO A 294 -8.79 -0.33 8.99
CA PRO A 294 -10.04 -0.17 9.70
C PRO A 294 -10.73 -1.52 9.89
N ARG A 295 -11.24 -1.73 11.10
CA ARG A 295 -12.03 -2.92 11.46
C ARG A 295 -13.35 -2.47 12.04
N ALA A 296 -14.39 -3.23 11.74
CA ALA A 296 -15.68 -3.07 12.39
C ALA A 296 -16.03 -4.37 13.12
N MET A 297 -16.45 -4.25 14.36
CA MET A 297 -16.76 -5.39 15.22
C MET A 297 -18.10 -5.19 15.92
N SER A 298 -18.79 -6.30 16.16
CA SER A 298 -19.94 -6.35 17.04
C SER A 298 -19.57 -5.81 18.42
N PRO A 299 -20.48 -5.11 19.12
CA PRO A 299 -20.23 -4.69 20.50
C PRO A 299 -19.96 -5.86 21.45
N ARG A 300 -20.29 -7.10 21.05
CA ARG A 300 -19.95 -8.33 21.80
C ARG A 300 -18.46 -8.64 21.80
N VAL A 301 -17.72 -8.18 20.81
CA VAL A 301 -16.26 -8.39 20.75
C VAL A 301 -15.61 -7.47 21.77
N LYS A 302 -14.83 -8.05 22.69
CA LYS A 302 -14.09 -7.34 23.73
C LYS A 302 -12.62 -7.74 23.71
N GLY A 303 -11.76 -6.88 24.25
CA GLY A 303 -10.35 -7.19 24.47
C GLY A 303 -9.45 -7.12 23.23
N PHE A 304 -9.99 -6.74 22.06
CA PHE A 304 -9.15 -6.45 20.89
C PHE A 304 -8.42 -5.13 21.07
N VAL A 305 -7.12 -5.12 20.78
CA VAL A 305 -6.27 -3.94 20.75
C VAL A 305 -5.52 -3.94 19.43
N GLN A 306 -5.78 -2.94 18.58
CA GLN A 306 -5.12 -2.86 17.28
C GLN A 306 -3.67 -2.43 17.43
N ALA A 307 -2.75 -3.38 17.23
CA ALA A 307 -1.33 -3.09 17.18
C ALA A 307 -0.98 -2.25 15.94
N GLN A 308 0.06 -1.41 16.03
CA GLN A 308 0.71 -0.78 14.85
C GLN A 308 1.56 -1.80 14.09
N ASN A 309 0.93 -2.92 13.71
CA ASN A 309 1.58 -4.07 13.11
C ASN A 309 0.56 -4.82 12.24
N TRP A 310 1.03 -5.53 11.21
CA TRP A 310 0.18 -6.45 10.45
C TRP A 310 -0.37 -7.58 11.29
N TYR A 311 0.46 -8.07 12.21
CA TYR A 311 0.13 -9.19 13.07
C TYR A 311 -0.67 -8.69 14.26
N GLN A 312 -1.86 -9.27 14.43
CA GLN A 312 -2.78 -8.92 15.48
C GLN A 312 -2.85 -10.07 16.50
N ASP A 313 -2.79 -9.72 17.77
CA ASP A 313 -2.96 -10.69 18.86
C ASP A 313 -4.45 -10.85 19.17
N ILE A 314 -4.99 -12.00 18.79
CA ILE A 314 -6.39 -12.36 19.06
C ILE A 314 -6.57 -13.16 20.36
N THR A 315 -5.48 -13.51 21.05
CA THR A 315 -5.50 -14.19 22.35
C THR A 315 -6.38 -13.48 23.40
N PRO A 316 -6.29 -12.13 23.58
CA PRO A 316 -7.06 -11.44 24.62
C PRO A 316 -8.55 -11.26 24.26
N VAL A 317 -8.93 -11.55 23.01
CA VAL A 317 -10.28 -11.31 22.47
C VAL A 317 -11.28 -12.29 23.10
N SER A 318 -12.47 -11.79 23.42
CA SER A 318 -13.62 -12.59 23.85
C SER A 318 -14.89 -12.08 23.16
N VAL A 319 -15.91 -12.94 23.08
CA VAL A 319 -17.25 -12.58 22.56
C VAL A 319 -18.28 -12.84 23.66
N GLY A 320 -19.05 -11.82 24.05
CA GLY A 320 -20.05 -11.91 25.12
C GLY A 320 -21.00 -10.71 25.18
#